data_AF-A0A132EFW9-F1
#
_entry.id   AF-A0A132EFW9-F1
#
_cell.length_a   1.000
_cell.length_b   1.000
_cell.length_c   1.000
_cell.angle_alpha   90.00
_cell.angle_beta   90.00
_cell.angle_gamma   90.00
#
_symmetry.space_group_name_H-M   'P 1'
#
loop_
_entity.id
_entity.type
_entity.pdbx_description
1 polymer ?
#
loop_
_entity_poly.entity_id
_entity_poly.type
_entity_poly.pdbx_seq_one_letter_code
_entity_poly.pdbx_strand_id
1 'polypeptide(L)'
;MLKASEEEIESIREYFEWQAPDLEVTFMQKVYSEAVLNMRHDVWDIHTNKDRWWVITGGTNLYSQQQFPNMDLALTFHIGLILRIPRTEQGQRDDMRLLPFGPVFEKMEEAGDAVSQAHNLADYQAVGVRCRETLLELIGVAQDAAVWTETPPQRANFREWSEIICNALVPGNTNRERRGALKGALDSAWTFSNWLTHAKSATWLDADLAHTLIQHAIGMATSLILRELRGVPEACPNCGSPDLVPEECENTAAPGVVWERPRCADCGWAGRPVSILNAENGRPLITREGEETHDHSIMTVPLRAIRKPGDPAVEALQDAETGPPEPTEYFAYGSNMATARLRQRIPSAKPLGVATLPGHELRFHKRSKDGSGKCNAFATEDNKSAVVGVLFCFDPSERRKLDSAEGAGKGYDATMVTVVNDKGRRRKVLTYIASNDAIDESLRPYSWYKDHVLAGAQEHGLPQDYLDEHIAMVETVEDPDIARASKERATYSA
;
A
#
# COMPACT_ATOMS: atom_id res chain seq x y z
N MET A 1 32.40 -13.86 2.49
CA MET A 1 32.82 -13.28 1.19
C MET A 1 32.36 -14.21 0.09
N LEU A 2 31.61 -13.69 -0.89
CA LEU A 2 31.11 -14.49 -1.99
C LEU A 2 32.16 -14.53 -3.11
N LYS A 3 32.36 -15.70 -3.70
CA LYS A 3 33.18 -15.83 -4.91
C LYS A 3 32.36 -15.34 -6.10
N ALA A 4 32.97 -14.54 -6.96
CA ALA A 4 32.41 -14.11 -8.24
C ALA A 4 33.30 -14.62 -9.38
N SER A 5 32.72 -14.89 -10.55
CA SER A 5 33.48 -15.27 -11.75
C SER A 5 34.18 -14.06 -12.37
N GLU A 6 35.20 -14.29 -13.19
CA GLU A 6 35.87 -13.22 -13.95
C GLU A 6 34.89 -12.51 -14.91
N GLU A 7 33.96 -13.25 -15.52
CA GLU A 7 32.90 -12.71 -16.37
C GLU A 7 31.92 -11.80 -15.60
N GLU A 8 31.51 -12.19 -14.39
CA GLU A 8 30.65 -11.37 -13.53
C GLU A 8 31.36 -10.06 -13.13
N ILE A 9 32.65 -10.14 -12.81
CA ILE A 9 33.46 -8.97 -12.45
C ILE A 9 33.55 -8.01 -13.64
N GLU A 10 33.87 -8.51 -14.83
CA GLU A 10 34.02 -7.66 -16.01
C GLU A 10 32.70 -7.00 -16.41
N SER A 11 31.58 -7.73 -16.39
CA SER A 11 30.27 -7.16 -16.71
C SER A 11 29.87 -6.00 -15.81
N ILE A 12 30.18 -6.09 -14.50
CA ILE A 12 29.87 -5.01 -13.55
C ILE A 12 30.82 -3.83 -13.72
N ARG A 13 32.10 -4.09 -14.04
CA ARG A 13 33.07 -3.04 -14.37
C ARG A 13 32.63 -2.24 -15.59
N GLU A 14 32.33 -2.92 -16.69
CA GLU A 14 31.86 -2.29 -17.93
C GLU A 14 30.61 -1.44 -17.68
N TYR A 15 29.63 -1.97 -16.93
CA TYR A 15 28.42 -1.23 -16.59
C TYR A 15 28.72 0.02 -15.74
N PHE A 16 29.59 -0.10 -14.75
CA PHE A 16 29.95 1.02 -13.87
C PHE A 16 30.68 2.13 -14.65
N GLU A 17 31.68 1.77 -15.45
CA GLU A 17 32.44 2.71 -16.28
C GLU A 17 31.55 3.38 -17.34
N TRP A 18 30.54 2.68 -17.85
CA TRP A 18 29.57 3.24 -18.79
C TRP A 18 28.66 4.29 -18.14
N GLN A 19 28.21 4.05 -16.91
CA GLN A 19 27.30 4.96 -16.20
C GLN A 19 28.02 6.13 -15.51
N ALA A 20 29.26 5.92 -15.07
CA ALA A 20 30.08 6.91 -14.38
C ALA A 20 31.46 7.03 -15.04
N PRO A 21 31.53 7.58 -16.27
CA PRO A 21 32.78 7.64 -17.05
C PRO A 21 33.85 8.55 -16.44
N ASP A 22 33.50 9.38 -15.46
CA ASP A 22 34.42 10.28 -14.74
C ASP A 22 35.03 9.67 -13.46
N LEU A 23 34.69 8.40 -13.16
CA LEU A 23 35.14 7.65 -11.99
C LEU A 23 35.94 6.42 -12.40
N GLU A 24 37.04 6.16 -11.70
CA GLU A 24 37.92 5.01 -11.97
C GLU A 24 37.82 4.00 -10.83
N VAL A 25 37.53 2.73 -11.16
CA VAL A 25 37.31 1.66 -10.18
C VAL A 25 38.65 1.16 -9.62
N THR A 26 38.89 1.41 -8.34
CA THR A 26 40.10 0.98 -7.62
C THR A 26 39.93 -0.38 -6.96
N PHE A 27 38.71 -0.72 -6.54
CA PHE A 27 38.39 -1.97 -5.87
C PHE A 27 36.93 -2.34 -6.13
N MET A 28 36.65 -3.63 -6.29
CA MET A 28 35.30 -4.14 -6.46
C MET A 28 35.16 -5.52 -5.82
N GLN A 29 34.07 -5.75 -5.09
CA GLN A 29 33.80 -7.02 -4.43
C GLN A 29 32.30 -7.32 -4.33
N LYS A 30 31.91 -8.56 -4.66
CA LYS A 30 30.58 -9.10 -4.38
C LYS A 30 30.42 -9.37 -2.88
N VAL A 31 29.55 -8.61 -2.22
CA VAL A 31 29.36 -8.65 -0.77
C VAL A 31 28.17 -9.49 -0.36
N TYR A 32 27.09 -9.49 -1.14
CA TYR A 32 25.82 -10.14 -0.79
C TYR A 32 25.07 -10.62 -2.03
N SER A 33 24.15 -11.57 -1.86
CA SER A 33 23.38 -12.18 -2.93
C SER A 33 22.08 -12.73 -2.36
N GLU A 34 20.94 -12.28 -2.89
CA GLU A 34 19.61 -12.70 -2.45
C GLU A 34 18.68 -12.91 -3.65
N ALA A 35 17.82 -13.92 -3.56
CA ALA A 35 16.83 -14.21 -4.61
C ALA A 35 15.42 -13.80 -4.13
N VAL A 36 14.78 -12.90 -4.88
CA VAL A 36 13.43 -12.40 -4.60
C VAL A 36 12.58 -12.56 -5.86
N LEU A 37 11.41 -13.22 -5.75
CA LEU A 37 10.46 -13.48 -6.86
C LEU A 37 11.13 -14.03 -8.14
N ASN A 38 11.93 -15.09 -8.00
CA ASN A 38 12.70 -15.74 -9.06
C ASN A 38 13.82 -14.90 -9.71
N MET A 39 14.19 -13.74 -9.16
CA MET A 39 15.31 -12.95 -9.63
C MET A 39 16.40 -12.84 -8.57
N ARG A 40 17.64 -13.10 -8.99
CA ARG A 40 18.83 -13.00 -8.14
C ARG A 40 19.37 -11.56 -8.18
N HIS A 41 19.50 -10.96 -7.00
CA HIS A 41 20.09 -9.65 -6.78
C HIS A 41 21.44 -9.83 -6.11
N ASP A 42 22.51 -9.51 -6.83
CA ASP A 42 23.87 -9.54 -6.32
C ASP A 42 24.32 -8.12 -6.01
N VAL A 43 24.81 -7.92 -4.78
CA VAL A 43 25.28 -6.62 -4.31
C VAL A 43 26.80 -6.58 -4.35
N TRP A 44 27.32 -5.53 -5.00
CA TRP A 44 28.73 -5.26 -5.19
C TRP A 44 29.12 -3.97 -4.48
N ASP A 45 30.18 -4.03 -3.68
CA ASP A 45 30.84 -2.86 -3.10
C ASP A 45 31.94 -2.41 -4.07
N ILE A 46 31.79 -1.20 -4.61
CA ILE A 46 32.72 -0.60 -5.57
C ILE A 46 33.35 0.64 -4.94
N HIS A 47 34.69 0.69 -4.96
CA HIS A 47 35.45 1.86 -4.56
C HIS A 47 36.02 2.53 -5.80
N THR A 48 35.86 3.84 -5.88
CA THR A 48 36.43 4.65 -6.95
C THR A 48 37.60 5.48 -6.43
N ASN A 49 38.20 6.26 -7.31
CA ASN A 49 39.18 7.29 -6.96
C ASN A 49 38.62 8.45 -6.11
N LYS A 50 37.29 8.64 -6.07
CA LYS A 50 36.64 9.76 -5.34
C LYS A 50 35.71 9.32 -4.21
N ASP A 51 34.99 8.22 -4.40
CA ASP A 51 33.85 7.82 -3.56
C ASP A 51 33.57 6.31 -3.60
N ARG A 52 32.48 5.88 -2.94
CA ARG A 52 32.08 4.46 -2.83
C ARG A 52 30.62 4.27 -3.26
N TRP A 53 30.36 3.15 -3.91
CA TRP A 53 29.08 2.83 -4.55
C TRP A 53 28.65 1.40 -4.24
N TRP A 54 27.34 1.20 -4.19
CA TRP A 54 26.73 -0.13 -4.33
C TRP A 54 26.27 -0.31 -5.77
N VAL A 55 26.61 -1.46 -6.37
CA VAL A 55 25.97 -1.91 -7.60
C VAL A 55 25.16 -3.14 -7.30
N ILE A 56 23.88 -3.12 -7.66
CA ILE A 56 22.94 -4.22 -7.38
C ILE A 56 22.41 -4.75 -8.71
N THR A 57 22.55 -6.06 -8.94
CA THR A 57 22.07 -6.75 -10.16
C THR A 57 20.60 -7.19 -10.03
N GLY A 58 19.99 -7.68 -11.12
CA GLY A 58 18.54 -7.95 -11.19
C GLY A 58 17.74 -6.76 -11.75
N GLY A 59 18.36 -6.00 -12.66
CA GLY A 59 17.94 -4.67 -13.07
C GLY A 59 19.04 -3.65 -12.74
N THR A 60 20.26 -3.95 -13.19
CA THR A 60 21.52 -3.37 -12.72
C THR A 60 21.44 -1.86 -12.57
N ASN A 61 21.77 -1.35 -11.37
CA ASN A 61 21.76 0.08 -11.06
C ASN A 61 22.78 0.43 -9.97
N LEU A 62 23.13 1.71 -9.85
CA LEU A 62 24.18 2.24 -8.99
C LEU A 62 23.58 3.12 -7.88
N TYR A 63 24.09 2.92 -6.66
CA TYR A 63 23.65 3.64 -5.47
C TYR A 63 24.85 4.22 -4.73
N SER A 64 24.89 5.54 -4.57
CA SER A 64 25.98 6.17 -3.82
C SER A 64 25.92 5.76 -2.35
N GLN A 65 27.06 5.37 -1.75
CA GLN A 65 27.12 5.08 -0.32
C GLN A 65 26.90 6.31 0.56
N GLN A 66 27.04 7.53 0.00
CA GLN A 66 26.69 8.76 0.72
C GLN A 66 25.17 8.86 0.94
N GLN A 67 24.37 8.45 -0.05
CA GLN A 67 22.91 8.44 0.02
C GLN A 67 22.37 7.17 0.68
N PHE A 68 23.02 6.04 0.41
CA PHE A 68 22.68 4.71 0.94
C PHE A 68 23.83 4.16 1.78
N PRO A 69 23.99 4.62 3.04
CA PRO A 69 25.11 4.22 3.88
C PRO A 69 25.06 2.76 4.32
N ASN A 70 23.90 2.10 4.20
CA ASN A 70 23.73 0.68 4.48
C ASN A 70 23.35 -0.09 3.20
N MET A 71 24.00 -1.23 2.99
CA MET A 71 23.70 -2.21 1.95
C MET A 71 22.23 -2.64 1.98
N ASP A 72 21.68 -2.95 3.16
CA ASP A 72 20.28 -3.42 3.27
C ASP A 72 19.27 -2.35 2.82
N LEU A 73 19.60 -1.09 3.07
CA LEU A 73 18.78 0.06 2.63
C LEU A 73 18.84 0.20 1.11
N ALA A 74 20.03 0.08 0.51
CA ALA A 74 20.21 0.11 -0.94
C ALA A 74 19.45 -1.06 -1.61
N LEU A 75 19.58 -2.27 -1.06
CA LEU A 75 18.94 -3.47 -1.58
C LEU A 75 17.41 -3.42 -1.47
N THR A 76 16.88 -3.00 -0.32
CA THR A 76 15.42 -2.87 -0.13
C THR A 76 14.84 -1.82 -1.08
N PHE A 77 15.52 -0.68 -1.24
CA PHE A 77 15.11 0.35 -2.18
C PHE A 77 15.20 -0.14 -3.64
N HIS A 78 16.28 -0.83 -4.01
CA HIS A 78 16.46 -1.43 -5.33
C HIS A 78 15.35 -2.42 -5.65
N ILE A 79 15.06 -3.37 -4.76
CA ILE A 79 13.98 -4.34 -4.95
C ILE A 79 12.65 -3.61 -5.11
N GLY A 80 12.34 -2.65 -4.24
CA GLY A 80 11.11 -1.85 -4.35
C GLY A 80 11.01 -1.06 -5.66
N LEU A 81 12.13 -0.53 -6.15
CA LEU A 81 12.22 0.19 -7.42
C LEU A 81 12.03 -0.76 -8.61
N ILE A 82 12.69 -1.92 -8.61
CA ILE A 82 12.57 -2.94 -9.66
C ILE A 82 11.16 -3.56 -9.69
N LEU A 83 10.48 -3.68 -8.56
CA LEU A 83 9.07 -4.09 -8.50
C LEU A 83 8.12 -3.03 -9.09
N ARG A 84 8.51 -1.75 -9.09
CA ARG A 84 7.70 -0.61 -9.55
C ARG A 84 8.03 -0.14 -10.96
N ILE A 85 9.25 -0.42 -11.42
CA ILE A 85 9.59 -0.29 -12.83
C ILE A 85 8.77 -1.36 -13.53
N PRO A 86 7.79 -0.99 -14.38
CA PRO A 86 7.09 -1.98 -15.18
C PRO A 86 8.18 -2.77 -15.90
N ARG A 87 8.16 -4.10 -15.74
CA ARG A 87 9.20 -5.03 -16.21
C ARG A 87 9.36 -4.88 -17.71
N THR A 88 10.14 -3.89 -18.15
CA THR A 88 10.20 -3.39 -19.51
C THR A 88 8.80 -3.12 -20.12
N GLU A 89 8.78 -2.55 -21.31
CA GLU A 89 7.57 -2.53 -22.15
C GLU A 89 6.90 -3.91 -22.28
N GLN A 90 7.56 -5.03 -21.94
CA GLN A 90 6.96 -6.37 -21.91
C GLN A 90 5.77 -6.50 -20.94
N GLY A 91 5.76 -5.79 -19.80
CA GLY A 91 4.61 -5.79 -18.88
C GLY A 91 3.39 -5.05 -19.47
N GLN A 92 3.59 -3.86 -20.04
CA GLN A 92 2.53 -3.13 -20.76
C GLN A 92 2.11 -3.84 -22.07
N ARG A 93 3.04 -4.55 -22.74
CA ARG A 93 2.77 -5.38 -23.91
C ARG A 93 1.90 -6.58 -23.57
N ASP A 94 1.96 -7.14 -22.36
CA ASP A 94 1.03 -8.20 -21.93
C ASP A 94 -0.39 -7.65 -21.72
N ASP A 95 -0.55 -6.46 -21.14
CA ASP A 95 -1.87 -5.85 -20.86
C ASP A 95 -2.68 -5.60 -22.15
N MET A 96 -2.03 -5.12 -23.22
CA MET A 96 -2.68 -4.89 -24.53
C MET A 96 -2.92 -6.16 -25.35
N ARG A 97 -2.23 -7.28 -25.03
CA ARG A 97 -2.35 -8.55 -25.76
C ARG A 97 -3.58 -9.37 -25.36
N LEU A 98 -4.21 -9.04 -24.23
CA LEU A 98 -5.23 -9.86 -23.57
C LEU A 98 -6.67 -9.43 -23.87
N LEU A 99 -6.91 -8.58 -24.86
CA LEU A 99 -8.16 -7.82 -24.97
C LEU A 99 -9.49 -8.61 -25.05
N PRO A 100 -9.60 -9.87 -25.55
CA PRO A 100 -10.83 -10.64 -25.32
C PRO A 100 -10.91 -11.23 -23.90
N PHE A 101 -9.76 -11.47 -23.25
CA PHE A 101 -9.62 -12.07 -21.92
C PHE A 101 -9.54 -11.05 -20.77
N GLY A 102 -9.57 -9.73 -21.03
CA GLY A 102 -9.54 -8.70 -19.98
C GLY A 102 -10.48 -9.00 -18.79
N PRO A 103 -11.76 -9.33 -19.02
CA PRO A 103 -12.70 -9.71 -17.95
C PRO A 103 -12.26 -10.95 -17.15
N VAL A 104 -11.53 -11.88 -17.77
CA VAL A 104 -10.98 -13.08 -17.10
C VAL A 104 -9.87 -12.69 -16.13
N PHE A 105 -8.98 -11.77 -16.54
CA PHE A 105 -7.91 -11.28 -15.68
C PHE A 105 -8.43 -10.39 -14.54
N GLU A 106 -9.43 -9.55 -14.81
CA GLU A 106 -10.12 -8.78 -13.75
C GLU A 106 -10.73 -9.70 -12.69
N LYS A 107 -11.49 -10.73 -13.11
CA LYS A 107 -12.05 -11.72 -12.17
C LYS A 107 -10.98 -12.53 -11.44
N MET A 108 -9.85 -12.81 -12.09
CA MET A 108 -8.72 -13.48 -11.47
C MET A 108 -8.10 -12.61 -10.37
N GLU A 109 -7.94 -11.31 -10.60
CA GLU A 109 -7.47 -10.34 -9.61
C GLU A 109 -8.46 -10.22 -8.44
N GLU A 110 -9.76 -10.08 -8.72
CA GLU A 110 -10.82 -10.08 -7.70
C GLU A 110 -10.80 -11.35 -6.83
N ALA A 111 -10.48 -12.51 -7.42
CA ALA A 111 -10.31 -13.75 -6.67
C ALA A 111 -9.08 -13.72 -5.75
N GLY A 112 -7.97 -13.08 -6.17
CA GLY A 112 -6.77 -12.88 -5.36
C GLY A 112 -6.96 -11.90 -4.21
N ASP A 113 -7.66 -10.79 -4.47
CA ASP A 113 -8.08 -9.85 -3.43
C ASP A 113 -8.96 -10.53 -2.38
N ALA A 114 -9.87 -11.40 -2.82
CA ALA A 114 -10.70 -12.19 -1.93
C ALA A 114 -9.90 -13.15 -1.05
N VAL A 115 -8.82 -13.77 -1.56
CA VAL A 115 -7.92 -14.59 -0.74
C VAL A 115 -7.27 -13.76 0.37
N SER A 116 -6.81 -12.55 0.02
CA SER A 116 -6.13 -11.64 0.95
C SER A 116 -7.04 -11.14 2.08
N GLN A 117 -8.34 -11.03 1.79
CA GLN A 117 -9.36 -10.55 2.75
C GLN A 117 -10.07 -11.69 3.50
N ALA A 118 -9.80 -12.96 3.17
CA ALA A 118 -10.50 -14.10 3.75
C ALA A 118 -10.02 -14.42 5.17
N HIS A 119 -10.96 -14.53 6.12
CA HIS A 119 -10.66 -14.79 7.53
C HIS A 119 -11.44 -15.97 8.12
N ASN A 120 -12.49 -16.44 7.45
CA ASN A 120 -13.34 -17.52 7.93
C ASN A 120 -13.74 -18.51 6.82
N LEU A 121 -14.39 -19.61 7.21
CA LEU A 121 -14.79 -20.68 6.30
C LEU A 121 -15.70 -20.21 5.14
N ALA A 122 -16.63 -19.29 5.41
CA ALA A 122 -17.51 -18.77 4.37
C ALA A 122 -16.73 -17.93 3.35
N ASP A 123 -15.72 -17.19 3.79
CA ASP A 123 -14.85 -16.44 2.90
C ASP A 123 -14.03 -17.37 2.00
N TYR A 124 -13.47 -18.47 2.55
CA TYR A 124 -12.74 -19.47 1.76
C TYR A 124 -13.64 -20.16 0.72
N GLN A 125 -14.88 -20.48 1.09
CA GLN A 125 -15.87 -21.01 0.14
C GLN A 125 -16.19 -19.99 -0.96
N ALA A 126 -16.30 -18.70 -0.61
CA ALA A 126 -16.53 -17.63 -1.57
C ALA A 126 -15.36 -17.45 -2.55
N VAL A 127 -14.11 -17.63 -2.11
CA VAL A 127 -12.93 -17.70 -3.00
C VAL A 127 -13.10 -18.83 -4.02
N GLY A 128 -13.53 -20.03 -3.57
CA GLY A 128 -13.81 -21.14 -4.48
C GLY A 128 -14.87 -20.82 -5.54
N VAL A 129 -15.93 -20.08 -5.17
CA VAL A 129 -16.97 -19.64 -6.12
C VAL A 129 -16.37 -18.71 -7.17
N ARG A 130 -15.62 -17.69 -6.75
CA ARG A 130 -14.94 -16.74 -7.66
C ARG A 130 -13.97 -17.45 -8.59
N CYS A 131 -13.20 -18.41 -8.08
CA CYS A 131 -12.28 -19.20 -8.90
C CYS A 131 -13.01 -19.99 -9.99
N ARG A 132 -14.14 -20.62 -9.64
CA ARG A 132 -14.98 -21.36 -10.59
C ARG A 132 -15.60 -20.43 -11.65
N GLU A 133 -16.08 -19.27 -11.25
CA GLU A 133 -16.67 -18.28 -12.16
C GLU A 133 -15.62 -17.72 -13.14
N THR A 134 -14.38 -17.53 -12.68
CA THR A 134 -13.26 -17.09 -13.53
C THR A 134 -12.95 -18.12 -14.62
N LEU A 135 -12.94 -19.42 -14.27
CA LEU A 135 -12.76 -20.50 -15.24
C LEU A 135 -13.90 -20.58 -16.26
N LEU A 136 -15.14 -20.30 -15.86
CA LEU A 136 -16.27 -20.21 -16.79
C LEU A 136 -16.15 -19.01 -17.72
N GLU A 137 -15.68 -17.87 -17.20
CA GLU A 137 -15.42 -16.67 -18.01
C GLU A 137 -14.38 -16.96 -19.10
N LEU A 138 -13.28 -17.64 -18.75
CA LEU A 138 -12.25 -18.06 -19.71
C LEU A 138 -12.85 -18.85 -20.87
N ILE A 139 -13.70 -19.83 -20.56
CA ILE A 139 -14.35 -20.66 -21.57
C ILE A 139 -15.40 -19.86 -22.35
N GLY A 140 -16.13 -18.95 -21.71
CA GLY A 140 -17.08 -18.06 -22.37
C GLY A 140 -16.40 -17.19 -23.43
N VAL A 141 -15.32 -16.52 -23.05
CA VAL A 141 -14.47 -15.74 -23.96
C VAL A 141 -13.93 -16.60 -25.09
N ALA A 142 -13.41 -17.79 -24.78
CA ALA A 142 -12.90 -18.71 -25.80
C ALA A 142 -13.98 -19.14 -26.79
N GLN A 143 -15.20 -19.46 -26.31
CA GLN A 143 -16.35 -19.82 -27.14
C GLN A 143 -16.75 -18.69 -28.09
N ASP A 144 -16.70 -17.44 -27.63
CA ASP A 144 -17.07 -16.28 -28.44
C ASP A 144 -15.97 -15.88 -29.44
N ALA A 145 -14.73 -16.27 -29.16
CA ALA A 145 -13.58 -15.93 -30.00
C ALA A 145 -13.47 -16.78 -31.28
N ALA A 146 -13.92 -18.04 -31.26
CA ALA A 146 -13.80 -18.95 -32.40
C ALA A 146 -14.86 -20.07 -32.41
N VAL A 147 -15.10 -20.64 -33.59
CA VAL A 147 -15.95 -21.84 -33.74
C VAL A 147 -15.08 -23.09 -33.57
N TRP A 148 -15.26 -23.79 -32.45
CA TRP A 148 -14.42 -24.95 -32.08
C TRP A 148 -14.99 -26.31 -32.49
N THR A 149 -16.31 -26.42 -32.63
CA THR A 149 -17.02 -27.67 -32.95
C THR A 149 -18.33 -27.36 -33.68
N GLU A 150 -18.78 -28.28 -34.54
CA GLU A 150 -20.07 -28.20 -35.22
C GLU A 150 -21.25 -28.57 -34.30
N THR A 151 -21.00 -29.36 -33.25
CA THR A 151 -22.01 -29.79 -32.27
C THR A 151 -21.62 -29.30 -30.87
N PRO A 152 -21.94 -28.04 -30.52
CA PRO A 152 -21.53 -27.45 -29.26
C PRO A 152 -22.32 -28.04 -28.07
N PRO A 153 -21.65 -28.39 -26.96
CA PRO A 153 -22.33 -28.77 -25.72
C PRO A 153 -22.92 -27.56 -24.98
N GLN A 154 -23.58 -27.77 -23.85
CA GLN A 154 -24.12 -26.69 -23.01
C GLN A 154 -23.00 -25.70 -22.64
N ARG A 155 -23.26 -24.39 -22.77
CA ARG A 155 -22.21 -23.35 -22.58
C ARG A 155 -21.54 -23.40 -21.21
N ALA A 156 -22.28 -23.77 -20.17
CA ALA A 156 -21.77 -23.90 -18.80
C ALA A 156 -20.99 -25.21 -18.54
N ASN A 157 -20.91 -26.14 -19.50
CA ASN A 157 -20.19 -27.40 -19.33
C ASN A 157 -18.67 -27.21 -19.51
N PHE A 158 -18.03 -26.70 -18.46
CA PHE A 158 -16.59 -26.39 -18.46
C PHE A 158 -15.72 -27.57 -18.92
N ARG A 159 -15.96 -28.80 -18.41
CA ARG A 159 -15.11 -29.96 -18.71
C ARG A 159 -15.17 -30.38 -20.17
N GLU A 160 -16.37 -30.40 -20.75
CA GLU A 160 -16.53 -30.80 -22.15
C GLU A 160 -15.96 -29.73 -23.10
N TRP A 161 -16.18 -28.45 -22.78
CA TRP A 161 -15.57 -27.35 -23.52
C TRP A 161 -14.05 -27.31 -23.40
N SER A 162 -13.48 -27.54 -22.21
CA SER A 162 -12.03 -27.58 -22.05
C SER A 162 -11.42 -28.72 -22.86
N GLU A 163 -12.07 -29.89 -22.94
CA GLU A 163 -11.61 -30.97 -23.81
C GLU A 163 -11.62 -30.59 -25.29
N ILE A 164 -12.72 -30.02 -25.79
CA ILE A 164 -12.88 -29.61 -27.18
C ILE A 164 -11.84 -28.56 -27.56
N ILE A 165 -11.73 -27.48 -26.78
CA ILE A 165 -10.80 -26.38 -27.03
C ILE A 165 -9.35 -26.89 -26.97
N CYS A 166 -8.98 -27.66 -25.95
CA CYS A 166 -7.61 -28.19 -25.84
C CYS A 166 -7.24 -29.16 -26.97
N ASN A 167 -8.21 -29.93 -27.49
CA ASN A 167 -7.99 -30.82 -28.63
C ASN A 167 -7.79 -30.03 -29.94
N ALA A 168 -8.52 -28.93 -30.11
CA ALA A 168 -8.42 -28.07 -31.28
C ALA A 168 -7.13 -27.23 -31.28
N LEU A 169 -6.74 -26.67 -30.13
CA LEU A 169 -5.54 -25.85 -29.98
C LEU A 169 -4.23 -26.60 -30.21
N VAL A 170 -4.18 -27.87 -29.81
CA VAL A 170 -2.96 -28.67 -29.89
C VAL A 170 -3.26 -30.04 -30.53
N PRO A 171 -3.48 -30.07 -31.86
CA PRO A 171 -3.85 -31.29 -32.57
C PRO A 171 -2.66 -32.25 -32.72
N GLY A 172 -2.95 -33.49 -33.06
CA GLY A 172 -1.95 -34.52 -33.37
C GLY A 172 -1.48 -35.35 -32.18
N ASN A 173 -0.80 -36.46 -32.50
CA ASN A 173 -0.31 -37.44 -31.51
C ASN A 173 1.02 -37.02 -30.86
N THR A 174 1.86 -36.29 -31.58
CA THR A 174 3.14 -35.73 -31.07
C THR A 174 2.93 -34.74 -29.95
N ASN A 175 1.78 -34.07 -29.92
CA ASN A 175 1.41 -33.07 -28.93
C ASN A 175 0.64 -33.64 -27.71
N ARG A 176 0.62 -34.98 -27.54
CA ARG A 176 -0.13 -35.65 -26.46
C ARG A 176 0.20 -35.11 -25.07
N GLU A 177 1.49 -34.96 -24.76
CA GLU A 177 1.94 -34.50 -23.43
C GLU A 177 1.57 -33.04 -23.18
N ARG A 178 1.76 -32.15 -24.17
CA ARG A 178 1.38 -30.73 -24.07
C ARG A 178 -0.12 -30.56 -23.81
N ARG A 179 -0.93 -31.32 -24.56
CA ARG A 179 -2.38 -31.33 -24.39
C ARG A 179 -2.79 -31.94 -23.05
N GLY A 180 -2.09 -32.97 -22.59
CA GLY A 180 -2.29 -33.59 -21.28
C GLY A 180 -2.04 -32.61 -20.14
N ALA A 181 -0.94 -31.85 -20.20
CA ALA A 181 -0.60 -30.84 -19.20
C ALA A 181 -1.67 -29.75 -19.11
N LEU A 182 -2.12 -29.21 -20.25
CA LEU A 182 -3.16 -28.18 -20.29
C LEU A 182 -4.50 -28.68 -19.73
N LYS A 183 -4.94 -29.87 -20.17
CA LYS A 183 -6.18 -30.49 -19.68
C LYS A 183 -6.09 -30.80 -18.18
N GLY A 184 -4.95 -31.32 -17.73
CA GLY A 184 -4.69 -31.62 -16.33
C GLY A 184 -4.74 -30.38 -15.44
N ALA A 185 -4.16 -29.26 -15.89
CA ALA A 185 -4.22 -27.99 -15.19
C ALA A 185 -5.66 -27.47 -15.07
N LEU A 186 -6.42 -27.43 -16.17
CA LEU A 186 -7.81 -26.97 -16.18
C LEU A 186 -8.74 -27.86 -15.34
N ASP A 187 -8.60 -29.20 -15.42
CA ASP A 187 -9.43 -30.11 -14.63
C ASP A 187 -9.07 -30.08 -13.14
N SER A 188 -7.79 -29.94 -12.80
CA SER A 188 -7.35 -29.79 -11.41
C SER A 188 -7.90 -28.49 -10.82
N ALA A 189 -7.75 -27.37 -11.53
CA ALA A 189 -8.28 -26.08 -11.09
C ALA A 189 -9.81 -26.10 -10.91
N TRP A 190 -10.53 -26.69 -11.87
CA TRP A 190 -11.98 -26.85 -11.80
C TRP A 190 -12.43 -27.74 -10.64
N THR A 191 -11.82 -28.91 -10.50
CA THR A 191 -12.19 -29.89 -9.47
C THR A 191 -11.88 -29.36 -8.08
N PHE A 192 -10.72 -28.72 -7.90
CA PHE A 192 -10.31 -28.16 -6.62
C PHE A 192 -11.19 -26.96 -6.21
N SER A 193 -11.48 -26.05 -7.14
CA SER A 193 -12.37 -24.90 -6.87
C SER A 193 -13.79 -25.35 -6.49
N ASN A 194 -14.33 -26.38 -7.16
CA ASN A 194 -15.64 -26.95 -6.82
C ASN A 194 -15.66 -27.70 -5.48
N TRP A 195 -14.55 -28.31 -5.09
CA TRP A 195 -14.46 -28.88 -3.76
C TRP A 195 -14.46 -27.79 -2.69
N LEU A 196 -13.66 -26.72 -2.90
CA LEU A 196 -13.53 -25.60 -1.97
C LEU A 196 -14.89 -24.93 -1.70
N THR A 197 -15.75 -24.77 -2.72
CA THR A 197 -17.08 -24.17 -2.58
C THR A 197 -18.00 -24.93 -1.61
N HIS A 198 -17.72 -26.20 -1.33
CA HIS A 198 -18.55 -27.07 -0.48
C HIS A 198 -17.79 -27.64 0.73
N ALA A 199 -16.52 -27.29 0.89
CA ALA A 199 -15.67 -27.81 1.95
C ALA A 199 -16.15 -27.30 3.32
N LYS A 200 -16.28 -28.22 4.29
CA LYS A 200 -16.75 -27.89 5.65
C LYS A 200 -15.62 -27.49 6.61
N SER A 201 -14.38 -27.68 6.21
CA SER A 201 -13.18 -27.48 7.02
C SER A 201 -12.04 -26.88 6.19
N ALA A 202 -12.37 -26.02 5.23
CA ALA A 202 -11.37 -25.34 4.43
C ALA A 202 -10.60 -24.31 5.26
N THR A 203 -9.36 -24.09 4.87
CA THR A 203 -8.40 -23.18 5.47
C THR A 203 -7.94 -22.14 4.46
N TRP A 204 -7.21 -21.13 4.92
CA TRP A 204 -6.59 -20.14 4.04
C TRP A 204 -5.67 -20.78 2.99
N LEU A 205 -4.94 -21.84 3.36
CA LEU A 205 -4.07 -22.58 2.43
C LEU A 205 -4.86 -23.16 1.26
N ASP A 206 -6.09 -23.63 1.51
CA ASP A 206 -6.96 -24.15 0.46
C ASP A 206 -7.44 -23.04 -0.47
N ALA A 207 -7.74 -21.85 0.07
CA ALA A 207 -8.13 -20.69 -0.74
C ALA A 207 -6.97 -20.18 -1.62
N ASP A 208 -5.77 -20.08 -1.06
CA ASP A 208 -4.55 -19.68 -1.77
C ASP A 208 -4.16 -20.69 -2.86
N LEU A 209 -4.28 -21.99 -2.56
CA LEU A 209 -4.03 -23.05 -3.54
C LEU A 209 -5.03 -23.03 -4.69
N ALA A 210 -6.32 -22.79 -4.40
CA ALA A 210 -7.34 -22.65 -5.44
C ALA A 210 -7.02 -21.47 -6.38
N HIS A 211 -6.63 -20.33 -5.82
CA HIS A 211 -6.23 -19.15 -6.60
C HIS A 211 -4.98 -19.42 -7.47
N THR A 212 -3.95 -20.04 -6.89
CA THR A 212 -2.72 -20.39 -7.63
C THR A 212 -3.01 -21.36 -8.79
N LEU A 213 -3.87 -22.36 -8.57
CA LEU A 213 -4.25 -23.33 -9.60
C LEU A 213 -4.99 -22.66 -10.77
N ILE A 214 -5.91 -21.72 -10.51
CA ILE A 214 -6.59 -21.01 -11.59
C ILE A 214 -5.63 -20.11 -12.36
N GLN A 215 -4.71 -19.40 -11.69
CA GLN A 215 -3.74 -18.52 -12.34
C GLN A 215 -2.88 -19.31 -13.33
N HIS A 216 -2.38 -20.47 -12.90
CA HIS A 216 -1.59 -21.35 -13.74
C HIS A 216 -2.40 -21.88 -14.94
N ALA A 217 -3.62 -22.38 -14.71
CA ALA A 217 -4.46 -22.94 -15.77
C ALA A 217 -4.91 -21.88 -16.79
N ILE A 218 -5.32 -20.69 -16.32
CA ILE A 218 -5.74 -19.56 -17.15
C ILE A 218 -4.56 -19.03 -17.96
N GLY A 219 -3.38 -18.86 -17.36
CA GLY A 219 -2.18 -18.39 -18.06
C GLY A 219 -1.78 -19.32 -19.21
N MET A 220 -1.79 -20.64 -18.96
CA MET A 220 -1.50 -21.63 -20.01
C MET A 220 -2.55 -21.63 -21.13
N ALA A 221 -3.84 -21.62 -20.79
CA ALA A 221 -4.91 -21.65 -21.77
C ALA A 221 -4.94 -20.38 -22.63
N THR A 222 -4.85 -19.21 -22.00
CA THR A 222 -4.90 -17.91 -22.68
C THR A 222 -3.76 -17.78 -23.68
N SER A 223 -2.54 -18.17 -23.30
CA SER A 223 -1.37 -18.14 -24.18
C SER A 223 -1.58 -18.96 -25.46
N LEU A 224 -2.19 -20.14 -25.35
CA LEU A 224 -2.46 -21.02 -26.49
C LEU A 224 -3.64 -20.55 -27.33
N ILE A 225 -4.71 -20.05 -26.71
CA ILE A 225 -5.86 -19.51 -27.43
C ILE A 225 -5.47 -18.26 -28.22
N LEU A 226 -4.70 -17.35 -27.62
CA LEU A 226 -4.19 -16.17 -28.32
C LEU A 226 -3.29 -16.56 -29.50
N ARG A 227 -2.44 -17.58 -29.34
CA ARG A 227 -1.60 -18.10 -30.41
C ARG A 227 -2.43 -18.59 -31.61
N GLU A 228 -3.51 -19.31 -31.36
CA GLU A 228 -4.43 -19.82 -32.39
C GLU A 228 -5.22 -18.68 -33.05
N LEU A 229 -5.79 -17.76 -32.26
CA LEU A 229 -6.52 -16.60 -32.77
C LEU A 229 -5.65 -15.69 -33.64
N ARG A 230 -4.35 -15.61 -33.33
CA ARG A 230 -3.35 -14.86 -34.12
C ARG A 230 -2.80 -15.66 -35.30
N GLY A 231 -3.17 -16.93 -35.46
CA GLY A 231 -2.73 -17.79 -36.57
C GLY A 231 -1.22 -18.02 -36.59
N VAL A 232 -0.57 -18.09 -35.42
CA VAL A 232 0.89 -18.20 -35.31
C VAL A 232 1.32 -19.67 -35.56
N PRO A 233 2.10 -19.95 -36.62
CA PRO A 233 2.50 -21.33 -36.94
C PRO A 233 3.45 -21.93 -35.87
N GLU A 234 3.63 -23.25 -35.86
CA GLU A 234 4.58 -23.93 -34.95
C GLU A 234 6.04 -23.61 -35.25
N ALA A 235 6.34 -23.34 -36.52
CA ALA A 235 7.64 -22.92 -36.98
C ALA A 235 7.47 -21.97 -38.16
N CYS A 236 8.49 -21.16 -38.44
CA CYS A 236 8.53 -20.29 -39.59
C CYS A 236 8.26 -21.09 -40.88
N PRO A 237 7.21 -20.76 -41.65
CA PRO A 237 6.91 -21.47 -42.90
C PRO A 237 8.02 -21.35 -43.95
N ASN A 238 8.89 -20.34 -43.83
CA ASN A 238 9.97 -20.07 -44.77
C ASN A 238 11.27 -20.82 -44.44
N CYS A 239 11.70 -20.79 -43.17
CA CYS A 239 13.01 -21.35 -42.77
C CYS A 239 12.92 -22.54 -41.80
N GLY A 240 11.73 -22.87 -41.29
CA GLY A 240 11.53 -23.93 -40.30
C GLY A 240 12.01 -23.58 -38.88
N SER A 241 12.51 -22.36 -38.64
CA SER A 241 12.91 -21.92 -37.31
C SER A 241 11.70 -21.80 -36.36
N PRO A 242 11.82 -22.27 -35.10
CA PRO A 242 10.79 -22.05 -34.08
C PRO A 242 10.81 -20.62 -33.52
N ASP A 243 11.80 -19.78 -33.86
CA ASP A 243 11.97 -18.44 -33.29
C ASP A 243 11.05 -17.40 -33.96
N LEU A 244 9.79 -17.41 -33.52
CA LEU A 244 8.74 -16.49 -33.93
C LEU A 244 8.46 -15.49 -32.80
N VAL A 245 8.70 -14.22 -33.09
CA VAL A 245 8.47 -13.09 -32.17
C VAL A 245 7.30 -12.24 -32.64
N PRO A 246 6.46 -11.70 -31.75
CA PRO A 246 5.42 -10.75 -32.12
C PRO A 246 6.03 -9.41 -32.58
N GLU A 247 5.50 -8.85 -33.65
CA GLU A 247 5.83 -7.52 -34.18
C GLU A 247 4.56 -6.68 -34.24
N GLU A 248 4.57 -5.53 -33.58
CA GLU A 248 3.48 -4.56 -33.62
C GLU A 248 3.67 -3.54 -34.75
N CYS A 249 2.59 -3.15 -35.38
CA CYS A 249 2.56 -2.14 -36.43
C CYS A 249 1.33 -1.24 -36.23
N GLU A 250 1.50 0.07 -36.37
CA GLU A 250 0.38 0.99 -36.43
C GLU A 250 -0.10 1.14 -37.89
N ASN A 251 -1.40 1.07 -38.10
CA ASN A 251 -1.96 1.24 -39.44
C ASN A 251 -2.02 2.74 -39.80
N THR A 252 -1.24 3.16 -40.79
CA THR A 252 -1.26 4.55 -41.29
C THR A 252 -2.63 5.02 -41.78
N ALA A 253 -3.55 4.11 -42.11
CA ALA A 253 -4.92 4.42 -42.53
C ALA A 253 -5.93 4.50 -41.38
N ALA A 254 -5.58 4.03 -40.17
CA ALA A 254 -6.42 4.05 -38.98
C ALA A 254 -5.57 4.33 -37.72
N PRO A 255 -5.23 5.61 -37.47
CA PRO A 255 -4.43 6.01 -36.31
C PRO A 255 -5.09 5.54 -35.01
N GLY A 256 -4.30 4.97 -34.09
CA GLY A 256 -4.80 4.42 -32.81
C GLY A 256 -5.23 2.95 -32.82
N VAL A 257 -5.30 2.30 -33.98
CA VAL A 257 -5.51 0.83 -34.05
C VAL A 257 -4.15 0.16 -34.22
N VAL A 258 -3.68 -0.49 -33.15
CA VAL A 258 -2.44 -1.27 -33.18
C VAL A 258 -2.74 -2.66 -33.78
N TRP A 259 -1.85 -3.15 -34.62
CA TRP A 259 -1.91 -4.49 -35.19
C TRP A 259 -0.70 -5.29 -34.72
N GLU A 260 -0.88 -6.58 -34.46
CA GLU A 260 0.22 -7.49 -34.12
C GLU A 260 0.31 -8.60 -35.19
N ARG A 261 1.54 -8.99 -35.56
CA ARG A 261 1.81 -10.11 -36.46
C ARG A 261 3.01 -10.92 -35.97
N PRO A 262 3.08 -12.24 -36.23
CA PRO A 262 4.28 -13.01 -35.94
C PRO A 262 5.38 -12.70 -36.97
N ARG A 263 6.61 -12.48 -36.51
CA ARG A 263 7.81 -12.31 -37.32
C ARG A 263 8.85 -13.36 -36.94
N CYS A 264 9.48 -13.99 -37.92
CA CYS A 264 10.62 -14.87 -37.67
C CYS A 264 11.88 -14.04 -37.40
N ALA A 265 12.54 -14.27 -36.27
CA ALA A 265 13.76 -13.57 -35.92
C ALA A 265 14.92 -13.90 -36.89
N ASP A 266 14.99 -15.15 -37.36
CA ASP A 266 16.09 -15.62 -38.19
C ASP A 266 16.00 -15.19 -39.66
N CYS A 267 14.81 -15.23 -40.27
CA CYS A 267 14.65 -14.98 -41.71
C CYS A 267 13.75 -13.78 -42.04
N GLY A 268 13.17 -13.13 -41.04
CA GLY A 268 12.31 -11.96 -41.23
C GLY A 268 10.95 -12.24 -41.86
N TRP A 269 10.54 -13.51 -41.99
CA TRP A 269 9.17 -13.87 -42.42
C TRP A 269 8.15 -13.17 -41.52
N ALA A 270 7.12 -12.55 -42.11
CA ALA A 270 6.04 -11.91 -41.38
C ALA A 270 4.69 -12.57 -41.72
N GLY A 271 3.93 -12.92 -40.69
CA GLY A 271 2.60 -13.49 -40.81
C GLY A 271 1.50 -12.44 -41.00
N ARG A 272 0.25 -12.92 -40.97
CA ARG A 272 -0.93 -12.08 -41.09
C ARG A 272 -1.03 -11.13 -39.88
N PRO A 273 -1.24 -9.82 -40.10
CA PRO A 273 -1.54 -8.89 -39.01
C PRO A 273 -2.96 -9.09 -38.49
N VAL A 274 -3.11 -9.07 -37.17
CA VAL A 274 -4.39 -9.13 -36.45
C VAL A 274 -4.52 -7.88 -35.58
N SER A 275 -5.67 -7.21 -35.63
CA SER A 275 -5.91 -6.00 -34.85
C SER A 275 -5.98 -6.34 -33.37
N ILE A 276 -5.26 -5.60 -32.55
CA ILE A 276 -5.52 -5.55 -31.11
C ILE A 276 -6.47 -4.36 -30.86
N LEU A 277 -7.54 -4.59 -30.09
CA LEU A 277 -8.59 -3.58 -29.86
C LEU A 277 -8.02 -2.29 -29.21
N ASN A 278 -8.71 -1.16 -29.42
CA ASN A 278 -8.26 0.19 -29.07
C ASN A 278 -7.77 0.34 -27.61
N ALA A 279 -6.66 1.07 -27.45
CA ALA A 279 -6.11 1.54 -26.18
C ALA A 279 -7.10 2.35 -25.31
N GLU A 280 -8.20 2.83 -25.87
CA GLU A 280 -9.24 3.57 -25.13
C GLU A 280 -10.04 2.70 -24.13
N ASN A 281 -10.09 1.38 -24.32
CA ASN A 281 -10.81 0.45 -23.42
C ASN A 281 -9.90 -0.35 -22.48
N GLY A 282 -8.58 -0.23 -22.61
CA GLY A 282 -7.62 -0.88 -21.72
C GLY A 282 -7.47 -0.08 -20.45
N ARG A 283 -8.00 -0.58 -19.32
CA ARG A 283 -7.59 -0.05 -18.01
C ARG A 283 -6.14 -0.47 -17.77
N PRO A 284 -5.21 0.45 -17.51
CA PRO A 284 -3.87 0.05 -17.10
C PRO A 284 -3.98 -0.69 -15.76
N LEU A 285 -3.33 -1.85 -15.65
CA LEU A 285 -3.24 -2.63 -14.39
C LEU A 285 -2.62 -1.83 -13.24
N ILE A 286 -1.88 -0.76 -13.57
CA ILE A 286 -1.36 0.22 -12.62
C ILE A 286 -1.92 1.59 -12.99
N THR A 287 -2.98 2.03 -12.31
CA THR A 287 -3.43 3.42 -12.31
C THR A 287 -2.58 4.23 -11.32
N ARG A 288 -1.89 5.26 -11.82
CA ARG A 288 -1.18 6.22 -10.98
C ARG A 288 -2.09 7.43 -10.74
N GLU A 289 -2.52 7.63 -9.50
CA GLU A 289 -3.21 8.85 -9.08
C GLU A 289 -2.21 9.78 -8.38
N GLY A 290 -1.95 10.95 -8.97
CA GLY A 290 -1.05 11.97 -8.43
C GLY A 290 -0.72 13.03 -9.48
N GLU A 291 -0.29 14.23 -9.04
CA GLU A 291 0.22 15.24 -9.96
C GLU A 291 1.57 14.78 -10.52
N GLU A 292 1.74 14.81 -11.85
CA GLU A 292 3.03 14.66 -12.50
C GLU A 292 3.90 15.89 -12.17
N THR A 293 4.55 15.84 -11.03
CA THR A 293 5.59 16.80 -10.69
C THR A 293 6.92 16.22 -11.16
N HIS A 294 7.72 17.03 -11.86
CA HIS A 294 9.11 16.69 -12.19
C HIS A 294 10.03 16.69 -10.95
N ASP A 295 9.46 16.96 -9.76
CA ASP A 295 10.16 16.93 -8.49
C ASP A 295 10.36 15.47 -8.05
N HIS A 296 11.58 14.99 -8.27
CA HIS A 296 12.02 13.71 -7.76
C HIS A 296 12.22 13.85 -6.24
N SER A 297 11.29 13.33 -5.44
CA SER A 297 11.46 13.30 -3.98
C SER A 297 12.43 12.18 -3.61
N ILE A 298 13.73 12.47 -3.65
CA ILE A 298 14.73 11.61 -3.01
C ILE A 298 14.63 11.87 -1.50
N MET A 299 14.57 10.82 -0.68
CA MET A 299 14.64 10.96 0.78
C MET A 299 15.98 11.59 1.17
N THR A 300 15.98 12.89 1.47
CA THR A 300 17.16 13.65 1.92
C THR A 300 17.45 13.49 3.41
N VAL A 301 16.52 12.88 4.17
CA VAL A 301 16.66 12.65 5.61
C VAL A 301 16.29 11.18 5.92
N PRO A 302 17.20 10.37 6.49
CA PRO A 302 16.88 9.02 6.94
C PRO A 302 15.75 9.03 7.97
N LEU A 303 14.81 8.08 7.88
CA LEU A 303 13.67 7.98 8.80
C LEU A 303 14.08 7.76 10.27
N ARG A 304 15.34 7.32 10.55
CA ARG A 304 16.08 7.46 11.83
C ARG A 304 17.60 7.44 11.57
N ALA A 305 18.40 8.04 12.45
CA ALA A 305 19.86 8.02 12.38
C ALA A 305 20.41 6.57 12.48
N ILE A 306 21.20 6.15 11.50
CA ILE A 306 21.82 4.83 11.44
C ILE A 306 23.03 4.80 12.39
N ARG A 307 23.03 3.85 13.33
CA ARG A 307 24.12 3.66 14.30
C ARG A 307 25.33 2.95 13.69
N LYS A 308 26.53 3.30 14.14
CA LYS A 308 27.80 2.69 13.70
C LYS A 308 28.31 1.69 14.76
N PRO A 309 29.11 0.69 14.38
CA PRO A 309 29.77 -0.20 15.35
C PRO A 309 30.64 0.62 16.32
N GLY A 310 30.31 0.57 17.62
CA GLY A 310 30.95 1.37 18.68
C GLY A 310 29.98 2.32 19.41
N ASP A 311 28.79 2.55 18.87
CA ASP A 311 27.73 3.27 19.59
C ASP A 311 27.30 2.48 20.84
N PRO A 312 27.03 3.15 21.99
CA PRO A 312 26.65 2.48 23.22
C PRO A 312 25.41 1.62 22.98
N ALA A 313 25.40 0.38 23.48
CA ALA A 313 24.27 -0.55 23.31
C ALA A 313 22.96 0.16 23.67
N VAL A 314 21.97 0.09 22.78
CA VAL A 314 20.60 0.46 23.16
C VAL A 314 20.25 -0.50 24.29
N GLU A 315 19.97 0.03 25.48
CA GLU A 315 19.40 -0.78 26.56
C GLU A 315 18.21 -1.51 25.96
N ALA A 316 18.21 -2.84 26.05
CA ALA A 316 17.13 -3.66 25.53
C ALA A 316 15.82 -3.08 26.05
N LEU A 317 14.86 -2.86 25.15
CA LEU A 317 13.48 -2.61 25.54
C LEU A 317 13.05 -3.83 26.36
N GLN A 318 13.17 -3.71 27.68
CA GLN A 318 12.59 -4.64 28.61
C GLN A 318 11.09 -4.51 28.41
N ASP A 319 10.50 -5.65 28.08
CA ASP A 319 9.07 -5.89 27.87
C ASP A 319 8.58 -5.59 26.45
N ALA A 320 8.51 -6.65 25.65
CA ALA A 320 7.62 -6.72 24.50
C ALA A 320 6.18 -6.54 25.00
N GLU A 321 5.63 -5.35 24.82
CA GLU A 321 4.24 -5.06 25.18
C GLU A 321 3.27 -5.82 24.25
N THR A 322 2.69 -6.89 24.77
CA THR A 322 1.58 -7.66 24.18
C THR A 322 0.24 -6.95 24.40
N GLY A 323 0.20 -5.64 24.17
CA GLY A 323 -1.01 -4.81 24.28
C GLY A 323 -1.42 -4.21 22.93
N PRO A 324 -2.70 -3.79 22.77
CA PRO A 324 -3.08 -2.95 21.63
C PRO A 324 -2.19 -1.70 21.60
N PRO A 325 -1.81 -1.19 20.41
CA PRO A 325 -0.86 -0.08 20.30
C PRO A 325 -1.35 1.10 21.14
N GLU A 326 -0.50 1.54 22.08
CA GLU A 326 -0.82 2.71 22.89
C GLU A 326 -1.05 3.92 21.97
N PRO A 327 -2.11 4.72 22.22
CA PRO A 327 -2.42 5.84 21.36
C PRO A 327 -1.29 6.87 21.38
N THR A 328 -0.77 7.21 20.21
CA THR A 328 0.32 8.19 20.00
C THR A 328 -0.20 9.60 19.68
N GLU A 329 -1.52 9.74 19.51
CA GLU A 329 -2.19 10.99 19.12
C GLU A 329 -3.24 11.40 20.16
N TYR A 330 -3.18 12.65 20.62
CA TYR A 330 -4.04 13.24 21.64
C TYR A 330 -4.77 14.47 21.10
N PHE A 331 -6.09 14.51 21.26
CA PHE A 331 -6.93 15.65 20.91
C PHE A 331 -7.19 16.53 22.14
N ALA A 332 -6.69 17.76 22.08
CA ALA A 332 -6.89 18.77 23.11
C ALA A 332 -7.94 19.80 22.67
N TYR A 333 -8.92 20.08 23.52
CA TYR A 333 -9.99 21.07 23.27
C TYR A 333 -10.13 22.10 24.41
N GLY A 334 -9.25 22.03 25.42
CA GLY A 334 -9.25 22.92 26.59
C GLY A 334 -7.88 23.55 26.82
N SER A 335 -7.48 23.72 28.08
CA SER A 335 -6.19 24.39 28.39
C SER A 335 -4.96 23.71 27.77
N ASN A 336 -5.03 22.41 27.49
CA ASN A 336 -3.95 21.67 26.85
C ASN A 336 -3.80 21.98 25.35
N MET A 337 -4.67 22.82 24.77
CA MET A 337 -4.43 23.35 23.43
C MET A 337 -3.18 24.23 23.38
N ALA A 338 -2.79 24.86 24.50
CA ALA A 338 -1.58 25.65 24.55
C ALA A 338 -0.33 24.76 24.64
N THR A 339 0.56 24.84 23.64
CA THR A 339 1.72 23.93 23.53
C THR A 339 2.63 24.03 24.75
N ALA A 340 2.88 25.25 25.24
CA ALA A 340 3.73 25.49 26.40
C ALA A 340 3.21 24.78 27.66
N ARG A 341 1.88 24.79 27.86
CA ARG A 341 1.25 24.12 29.00
C ARG A 341 1.29 22.60 28.85
N LEU A 342 1.04 22.08 27.66
CA LEU A 342 1.07 20.63 27.41
C LEU A 342 2.49 20.08 27.59
N ARG A 343 3.52 20.80 27.12
CA ARG A 343 4.93 20.39 27.24
C ARG A 343 5.47 20.35 28.66
N GLN A 344 4.89 21.10 29.60
CA GLN A 344 5.23 20.97 31.02
C GLN A 344 4.88 19.58 31.58
N ARG A 345 3.90 18.90 30.98
CA ARG A 345 3.43 17.57 31.39
C ARG A 345 4.03 16.47 30.52
N ILE A 346 4.08 16.74 29.21
CA ILE A 346 4.53 15.83 28.15
C ILE A 346 5.52 16.58 27.26
N PRO A 347 6.81 16.60 27.62
CA PRO A 347 7.85 17.29 26.84
C PRO A 347 7.90 16.90 25.35
N SER A 348 7.51 15.66 25.00
CA SER A 348 7.52 15.18 23.62
C SER A 348 6.39 15.73 22.74
N ALA A 349 5.42 16.45 23.30
CA ALA A 349 4.22 16.91 22.59
C ALA A 349 4.55 17.83 21.40
N LYS A 350 4.06 17.45 20.22
CA LYS A 350 4.17 18.23 18.97
C LYS A 350 2.79 18.42 18.35
N PRO A 351 2.41 19.67 17.99
CA PRO A 351 1.14 19.93 17.32
C PRO A 351 1.15 19.34 15.90
N LEU A 352 0.10 18.61 15.54
CA LEU A 352 -0.15 18.04 14.22
C LEU A 352 -1.08 18.91 13.37
N GLY A 353 -1.97 19.68 14.01
CA GLY A 353 -2.90 20.59 13.34
C GLY A 353 -4.25 20.69 14.04
N VAL A 354 -5.14 21.52 13.49
CA VAL A 354 -6.51 21.70 13.98
C VAL A 354 -7.39 20.53 13.52
N ALA A 355 -8.25 20.06 14.42
CA ALA A 355 -9.20 19.00 14.14
C ALA A 355 -10.55 19.28 14.80
N THR A 356 -11.60 18.70 14.23
CA THR A 356 -12.99 18.87 14.65
C THR A 356 -13.55 17.54 15.13
N LEU A 357 -14.12 17.55 16.34
CA LEU A 357 -14.83 16.43 16.94
C LEU A 357 -16.35 16.62 16.74
N PRO A 358 -17.00 15.88 15.82
CA PRO A 358 -18.44 15.99 15.60
C PRO A 358 -19.27 15.36 16.73
N GLY A 359 -20.52 15.81 16.90
CA GLY A 359 -21.48 15.28 17.87
C GLY A 359 -21.17 15.63 19.33
N HIS A 360 -20.37 16.67 19.55
CA HIS A 360 -19.96 17.12 20.88
C HIS A 360 -20.06 18.64 20.97
N GLU A 361 -20.32 19.15 22.16
CA GLU A 361 -20.40 20.58 22.48
C GLU A 361 -19.37 20.92 23.58
N LEU A 362 -18.67 22.05 23.42
CA LEU A 362 -17.69 22.52 24.41
C LEU A 362 -18.40 23.20 25.57
N ARG A 363 -18.25 22.67 26.79
CA ARG A 363 -18.85 23.23 28.02
C ARG A 363 -17.83 23.39 29.14
N PHE A 364 -18.00 24.39 30.01
CA PHE A 364 -17.08 24.69 31.12
C PHE A 364 -17.63 24.24 32.48
N HIS A 365 -18.23 23.05 32.53
CA HIS A 365 -18.95 22.52 33.69
C HIS A 365 -18.25 21.37 34.42
N LYS A 366 -17.00 21.05 34.06
CA LYS A 366 -16.28 19.97 34.73
C LYS A 366 -15.72 20.46 36.07
N ARG A 367 -16.12 19.83 37.18
CA ARG A 367 -15.65 20.16 38.53
C ARG A 367 -14.16 19.88 38.68
N SER A 368 -13.42 20.91 39.06
CA SER A 368 -12.01 20.81 39.42
C SER A 368 -11.79 20.86 40.93
N LYS A 369 -10.61 20.41 41.39
CA LYS A 369 -10.23 20.43 42.81
C LYS A 369 -10.14 21.85 43.39
N ASP A 370 -9.96 22.84 42.51
CA ASP A 370 -9.92 24.27 42.85
C ASP A 370 -11.31 24.93 42.97
N GLY A 371 -12.40 24.15 42.81
CA GLY A 371 -13.78 24.61 42.87
C GLY A 371 -14.30 25.24 41.59
N SER A 372 -13.47 25.40 40.54
CA SER A 372 -13.87 25.99 39.26
C SER A 372 -14.37 24.96 38.24
N GLY A 373 -15.05 25.46 37.20
CA GLY A 373 -15.41 24.72 36.01
C GLY A 373 -14.25 24.61 35.00
N LYS A 374 -14.05 23.44 34.41
CA LYS A 374 -13.07 23.17 33.34
C LYS A 374 -13.78 22.65 32.08
N CYS A 375 -13.08 22.65 30.95
CA CYS A 375 -13.64 22.24 29.65
C CYS A 375 -14.10 20.78 29.65
N ASN A 376 -15.22 20.50 29.01
CA ASN A 376 -15.73 19.17 28.72
C ASN A 376 -16.24 19.17 27.28
N ALA A 377 -15.86 18.15 26.50
CA ALA A 377 -16.51 17.84 25.23
C ALA A 377 -17.74 16.98 25.54
N PHE A 378 -18.88 17.64 25.81
CA PHE A 378 -20.12 16.97 26.18
C PHE A 378 -20.79 16.38 24.95
N ALA A 379 -21.07 15.08 24.96
CA ALA A 379 -21.72 14.40 23.84
C ALA A 379 -23.16 14.91 23.66
N THR A 380 -23.54 15.25 22.43
CA THR A 380 -24.89 15.73 22.09
C THR A 380 -25.57 14.77 21.13
N GLU A 381 -26.89 14.62 21.24
CA GLU A 381 -27.68 13.85 20.28
C GLU A 381 -27.84 14.58 18.92
N ASP A 382 -27.50 15.88 18.86
CA ASP A 382 -27.44 16.65 17.62
C ASP A 382 -26.10 16.44 16.91
N ASN A 383 -26.15 15.97 15.65
CA ASN A 383 -24.99 15.81 14.77
C ASN A 383 -24.45 17.14 14.21
N LYS A 384 -25.08 18.27 14.53
CA LYS A 384 -24.64 19.61 14.09
C LYS A 384 -23.58 20.23 15.01
N SER A 385 -23.56 19.87 16.28
CA SER A 385 -22.59 20.42 17.24
C SER A 385 -21.22 19.78 17.03
N ALA A 386 -20.17 20.59 17.10
CA ALA A 386 -18.81 20.12 16.99
C ALA A 386 -17.86 20.88 17.92
N VAL A 387 -16.85 20.17 18.44
CA VAL A 387 -15.76 20.77 19.22
C VAL A 387 -14.54 20.91 18.33
N VAL A 388 -14.04 22.13 18.17
CA VAL A 388 -12.78 22.38 17.46
C VAL A 388 -11.65 22.39 18.49
N GLY A 389 -10.57 21.67 18.17
CA GLY A 389 -9.41 21.55 19.04
C GLY A 389 -8.13 21.30 18.24
N VAL A 390 -7.07 20.96 18.96
CA VAL A 390 -5.72 20.76 18.42
C VAL A 390 -5.31 19.32 18.63
N LEU A 391 -4.83 18.69 17.56
CA LEU A 391 -4.26 17.36 17.59
C LEU A 391 -2.77 17.45 17.90
N PHE A 392 -2.30 16.66 18.86
CA PHE A 392 -0.89 16.52 19.22
C PHE A 392 -0.43 15.08 19.04
N CYS A 393 0.82 14.88 18.64
CA CYS A 393 1.50 13.61 18.83
C CYS A 393 2.41 13.66 20.06
N PHE A 394 2.57 12.53 20.74
CA PHE A 394 3.41 12.38 21.92
C PHE A 394 4.03 10.98 21.99
N ASP A 395 5.06 10.83 22.81
CA ASP A 395 5.70 9.55 23.10
C ASP A 395 4.80 8.70 24.03
N PRO A 396 4.44 7.46 23.65
CA PRO A 396 3.59 6.58 24.46
C PRO A 396 4.05 6.41 25.90
N SER A 397 5.36 6.41 26.16
CA SER A 397 5.90 6.31 27.53
C SER A 397 5.45 7.44 28.47
N GLU A 398 5.03 8.58 27.91
CA GLU A 398 4.53 9.74 28.64
C GLU A 398 3.01 9.69 28.90
N ARG A 399 2.32 8.66 28.39
CA ARG A 399 0.88 8.44 28.57
C ARG A 399 0.45 8.47 30.04
N ARG A 400 1.21 7.77 30.90
CA ARG A 400 0.92 7.71 32.35
C ARG A 400 1.00 9.09 33.02
N LYS A 401 1.89 9.96 32.55
CA LYS A 401 2.00 11.35 33.05
C LYS A 401 0.78 12.16 32.64
N LEU A 402 0.29 11.99 31.41
CA LEU A 402 -0.93 12.63 30.94
C LEU A 402 -2.16 12.17 31.71
N ASP A 403 -2.31 10.85 31.92
CA ASP A 403 -3.41 10.28 32.70
C ASP A 403 -3.43 10.78 34.14
N SER A 404 -2.25 10.91 34.76
CA SER A 404 -2.11 11.47 36.10
C SER A 404 -2.48 12.96 36.15
N ALA A 405 -2.07 13.73 35.13
CA ALA A 405 -2.33 15.17 35.04
C ALA A 405 -3.81 15.51 34.79
N GLU A 406 -4.50 14.73 33.96
CA GLU A 406 -5.93 14.88 33.71
C GLU A 406 -6.79 14.27 34.83
N GLY A 407 -6.23 13.34 35.60
CA GLY A 407 -6.96 12.61 36.64
C GLY A 407 -7.91 11.58 36.03
N ALA A 408 -7.39 10.78 35.09
CA ALA A 408 -8.12 9.67 34.47
C ALA A 408 -8.76 8.76 35.54
N GLY A 409 -10.07 8.54 35.45
CA GLY A 409 -10.85 7.76 36.43
C GLY A 409 -11.17 8.48 37.75
N LYS A 410 -10.86 9.78 37.88
CA LYS A 410 -11.17 10.63 39.05
C LYS A 410 -11.85 11.95 38.65
N GLY A 411 -12.42 12.01 37.44
CA GLY A 411 -13.21 13.15 36.93
C GLY A 411 -13.12 13.37 35.43
N TYR A 412 -12.17 12.73 34.74
CA TYR A 412 -12.18 12.56 33.29
C TYR A 412 -11.97 11.08 32.95
N ASP A 413 -12.63 10.60 31.90
CA ASP A 413 -12.44 9.27 31.35
C ASP A 413 -11.68 9.37 30.03
N ALA A 414 -10.61 8.58 29.93
CA ALA A 414 -9.84 8.44 28.71
C ALA A 414 -10.67 7.69 27.66
N THR A 415 -10.97 8.35 26.55
CA THR A 415 -11.83 7.81 25.49
C THR A 415 -11.19 7.99 24.13
N MET A 416 -11.37 7.01 23.24
CA MET A 416 -10.97 7.14 21.85
C MET A 416 -12.12 7.73 21.03
N VAL A 417 -11.88 8.88 20.40
CA VAL A 417 -12.86 9.59 19.57
C VAL A 417 -12.37 9.70 18.12
N THR A 418 -13.30 9.89 17.19
CA THR A 418 -12.98 10.11 15.78
C THR A 418 -13.04 11.60 15.47
N VAL A 419 -11.89 12.20 15.16
CA VAL A 419 -11.80 13.61 14.75
C VAL A 419 -11.62 13.73 13.24
N VAL A 420 -12.01 14.88 12.69
CA VAL A 420 -11.93 15.20 11.27
C VAL A 420 -11.02 16.41 11.10
N ASN A 421 -10.01 16.34 10.24
CA ASN A 421 -9.18 17.51 9.94
C ASN A 421 -9.84 18.40 8.86
N ASP A 422 -9.22 19.55 8.59
CA ASP A 422 -9.57 20.50 7.52
C ASP A 422 -9.77 19.87 6.14
N LYS A 423 -9.03 18.80 5.82
CA LYS A 423 -9.08 18.04 4.56
C LYS A 423 -10.12 16.91 4.56
N GLY A 424 -10.99 16.81 5.57
CA GLY A 424 -12.03 15.79 5.67
C GLY A 424 -11.54 14.38 6.05
N ARG A 425 -10.26 14.22 6.42
CA ARG A 425 -9.70 12.93 6.84
C ARG A 425 -10.07 12.64 8.30
N ARG A 426 -10.57 11.42 8.54
CA ARG A 426 -10.97 10.95 9.86
C ARG A 426 -9.80 10.23 10.55
N ARG A 427 -9.56 10.51 11.84
CA ARG A 427 -8.57 9.79 12.67
C ARG A 427 -9.15 9.43 14.02
N LYS A 428 -8.85 8.22 14.49
CA LYS A 428 -9.23 7.75 15.83
C LYS A 428 -8.12 8.11 16.81
N VAL A 429 -8.43 9.01 17.73
CA VAL A 429 -7.45 9.67 18.60
C VAL A 429 -7.93 9.64 20.04
N LEU A 430 -7.00 9.80 20.95
CA LEU A 430 -7.26 9.81 22.38
C LEU A 430 -7.73 11.18 22.84
N THR A 431 -8.75 11.21 23.69
CA THR A 431 -9.20 12.42 24.36
C THR A 431 -9.66 12.10 25.78
N TYR A 432 -9.98 13.13 26.55
CA TYR A 432 -10.53 13.01 27.90
C TYR A 432 -11.90 13.66 27.92
N ILE A 433 -12.93 12.92 28.35
CA ILE A 433 -14.30 13.43 28.48
C ILE A 433 -14.68 13.41 29.97
N ALA A 434 -15.35 14.43 30.47
CA ALA A 434 -15.66 14.49 31.89
C ALA A 434 -16.63 13.37 32.27
N SER A 435 -16.33 12.66 33.36
CA SER A 435 -17.23 11.64 33.92
C SER A 435 -18.51 12.29 34.43
N ASN A 436 -19.66 11.62 34.31
CA ASN A 436 -20.96 12.16 34.72
C ASN A 436 -20.98 12.69 36.17
N ASP A 437 -20.28 12.02 37.08
CA ASP A 437 -20.21 12.39 38.50
C ASP A 437 -19.38 13.67 38.77
N ALA A 438 -18.64 14.14 37.78
CA ALA A 438 -17.80 15.32 37.85
C ALA A 438 -18.38 16.53 37.08
N ILE A 439 -19.62 16.44 36.60
CA ILE A 439 -20.31 17.52 35.90
C ILE A 439 -21.15 18.35 36.88
N ASP A 440 -21.04 19.67 36.80
CA ASP A 440 -21.85 20.63 37.57
C ASP A 440 -22.08 21.89 36.74
N GLU A 441 -23.31 22.05 36.25
CA GLU A 441 -23.70 23.15 35.35
C GLU A 441 -23.66 24.53 36.01
N SER A 442 -23.64 24.59 37.35
CA SER A 442 -23.54 25.85 38.10
C SER A 442 -22.12 26.42 38.13
N LEU A 443 -21.12 25.62 37.74
CA LEU A 443 -19.73 26.05 37.77
C LEU A 443 -19.38 26.95 36.59
N ARG A 444 -18.44 27.85 36.85
CA ARG A 444 -17.84 28.75 35.87
C ARG A 444 -16.32 28.61 35.90
N PRO A 445 -15.63 28.78 34.76
CA PRO A 445 -14.18 28.77 34.71
C PRO A 445 -13.60 30.03 35.37
N TYR A 446 -12.40 29.91 35.96
CA TYR A 446 -11.65 31.09 36.35
C TYR A 446 -11.13 31.86 35.14
N SER A 447 -10.97 33.19 35.29
CA SER A 447 -10.48 34.05 34.20
C SER A 447 -9.14 33.57 33.63
N TRP A 448 -8.17 33.25 34.49
CA TRP A 448 -6.88 32.69 34.08
C TRP A 448 -7.01 31.35 33.32
N TYR A 449 -8.03 30.53 33.61
CA TYR A 449 -8.24 29.26 32.90
C TYR A 449 -8.76 29.50 31.48
N LYS A 450 -9.68 30.45 31.33
CA LYS A 450 -10.15 30.90 30.01
C LYS A 450 -8.98 31.45 29.17
N ASP A 451 -8.10 32.22 29.80
CA ASP A 451 -6.90 32.77 29.14
C ASP A 451 -6.03 31.65 28.52
N HIS A 452 -5.86 30.51 29.22
CA HIS A 452 -5.13 29.36 28.67
C HIS A 452 -5.79 28.75 27.44
N VAL A 453 -7.13 28.63 27.46
CA VAL A 453 -7.91 28.06 26.35
C VAL A 453 -7.83 28.99 25.15
N LEU A 454 -8.02 30.30 25.35
CA LEU A 454 -7.89 31.30 24.30
C LEU A 454 -6.48 31.36 23.72
N ALA A 455 -5.45 31.35 24.56
CA ALA A 455 -4.06 31.39 24.10
C ALA A 455 -3.73 30.17 23.22
N GLY A 456 -4.11 28.95 23.64
CA GLY A 456 -3.89 27.75 22.83
C GLY A 456 -4.71 27.73 21.54
N ALA A 457 -5.93 28.24 21.58
CA ALA A 457 -6.78 28.30 20.41
C ALA A 457 -6.27 29.31 19.36
N GLN A 458 -5.75 30.45 19.81
CA GLN A 458 -5.10 31.45 18.96
C GLN A 458 -3.74 30.98 18.42
N GLU A 459 -2.93 30.31 19.26
CA GLU A 459 -1.62 29.75 18.89
C GLU A 459 -1.71 28.85 17.65
N HIS A 460 -2.77 28.04 17.56
CA HIS A 460 -2.96 27.05 16.50
C HIS A 460 -3.95 27.48 15.41
N GLY A 461 -4.43 28.72 15.43
CA GLY A 461 -5.28 29.28 14.38
C GLY A 461 -6.66 28.63 14.29
N LEU A 462 -7.33 28.39 15.42
CA LEU A 462 -8.72 27.94 15.41
C LEU A 462 -9.64 28.98 14.75
N PRO A 463 -10.75 28.57 14.09
CA PRO A 463 -11.65 29.50 13.40
C PRO A 463 -12.16 30.60 14.34
N GLN A 464 -12.05 31.86 13.90
CA GLN A 464 -12.39 33.02 14.75
C GLN A 464 -13.86 32.98 15.21
N ASP A 465 -14.77 32.59 14.32
CA ASP A 465 -16.20 32.45 14.63
C ASP A 465 -16.43 31.47 15.79
N TYR A 466 -15.65 30.37 15.84
CA TYR A 466 -15.73 29.38 16.92
C TYR A 466 -15.21 29.94 18.25
N LEU A 467 -14.14 30.74 18.22
CA LEU A 467 -13.60 31.39 19.41
C LEU A 467 -14.63 32.36 20.00
N ASP A 468 -15.25 33.17 19.16
CA ASP A 468 -16.18 34.21 19.57
C ASP A 468 -17.47 33.59 20.14
N GLU A 469 -18.01 32.55 19.50
CA GLU A 469 -19.25 31.89 19.90
C GLU A 469 -19.09 31.00 21.15
N HIS A 470 -18.03 30.19 21.24
CA HIS A 470 -17.95 29.13 22.25
C HIS A 470 -16.93 29.36 23.38
N ILE A 471 -15.98 30.29 23.23
CA ILE A 471 -14.90 30.50 24.21
C ILE A 471 -14.91 31.92 24.78
N ALA A 472 -14.97 32.95 23.94
CA ALA A 472 -14.85 34.35 24.36
C ALA A 472 -16.03 34.82 25.23
N MET A 473 -17.25 34.44 24.85
CA MET A 473 -18.51 34.82 25.52
C MET A 473 -18.74 34.09 26.86
N VAL A 474 -17.90 33.14 27.24
CA VAL A 474 -18.06 32.40 28.50
C VAL A 474 -17.77 33.30 29.70
N GLU A 475 -18.74 33.37 30.61
CA GLU A 475 -18.64 34.07 31.90
C GLU A 475 -17.55 33.44 32.78
N THR A 476 -16.67 34.26 33.33
CA THR A 476 -15.57 33.83 34.20
C THR A 476 -15.71 34.37 35.61
N VAL A 477 -15.17 33.64 36.58
CA VAL A 477 -15.05 34.08 37.98
C VAL A 477 -13.59 34.43 38.26
N GLU A 478 -13.33 35.43 39.10
CA GLU A 478 -11.97 35.72 39.56
C GLU A 478 -11.53 34.70 40.62
N ASP A 479 -10.29 34.25 40.51
CA ASP A 479 -9.73 33.29 41.46
C ASP A 479 -9.46 33.98 42.81
N PRO A 480 -10.02 33.52 43.94
CA PRO A 480 -9.72 34.07 45.25
C PRO A 480 -8.24 33.88 45.66
N ASP A 481 -7.51 32.94 45.02
CA ASP A 481 -6.07 32.77 45.19
C ASP A 481 -5.27 33.54 44.12
N ILE A 482 -4.90 34.77 44.47
CA ILE A 482 -4.15 35.70 43.60
C ILE A 482 -2.76 35.15 43.25
N ALA A 483 -2.13 34.38 44.14
CA ALA A 483 -0.80 33.82 43.92
C ALA A 483 -0.84 32.71 42.85
N ARG A 484 -1.87 31.86 42.90
CA ARG A 484 -2.13 30.85 41.86
C ARG A 484 -2.43 31.49 40.52
N ALA A 485 -3.32 32.48 40.47
CA ALA A 485 -3.66 33.18 39.22
C ALA A 485 -2.43 33.82 38.55
N SER A 486 -1.55 34.43 39.36
CA SER A 486 -0.31 35.05 38.86
C SER A 486 0.67 34.01 38.30
N LYS A 487 0.81 32.86 38.97
CA LYS A 487 1.68 31.76 38.53
C LYS A 487 1.17 31.14 37.22
N GLU A 488 -0.13 30.91 37.10
CA GLU A 488 -0.72 30.32 35.89
C GLU A 488 -0.56 31.25 34.68
N ARG A 489 -0.79 32.57 34.85
CA ARG A 489 -0.57 33.58 33.80
C ARG A 489 0.89 33.73 33.37
N ALA A 490 1.85 33.51 34.28
CA ALA A 490 3.28 33.59 33.97
C ALA A 490 3.76 32.51 32.97
N THR A 491 2.96 31.47 32.72
CA THR A 491 3.27 30.37 31.78
C THR A 491 3.55 30.84 30.35
N TYR A 492 3.07 32.04 29.97
CA TYR A 492 3.20 32.60 28.61
C TYR A 492 4.12 33.83 28.53
N SER A 493 4.74 34.23 29.64
CA SER A 493 5.53 35.48 29.75
C SER A 493 7.04 35.26 29.61
N ALA A 494 7.48 34.19 28.93
CA ALA A 494 8.89 33.82 28.78
C ALA A 494 9.33 33.81 27.32
#